data_AF-A0A966XG30-F1
#
_entry.id   AF-A0A966XG30-F1
#
_cell.length_a   1.000
_cell.length_b   1.000
_cell.length_c   1.000
_cell.angle_alpha   90.00
_cell.angle_beta   90.00
_cell.angle_gamma   90.00
#
_symmetry.space_group_name_H-M   'P 1'
#
loop_
_entity.id
_entity.type
_entity.pdbx_description
1 polymer ?
#
loop_
_entity_poly.entity_id
_entity_poly.type
_entity_poly.pdbx_seq_one_letter_code
_entity_poly.pdbx_strand_id
1 'polypeptide(L)' 'MTAAAGRTGGETAQYMLRSCITPFGPRLITTSVVCLAQASDEFDENDQLVSDRYITSVSSLMEALRSEISLKGA' A
#
# COMPACT_ATOMS: atom_id res chain seq x y z
N MET A 1 -6.58 -13.73 -10.18
CA MET A 1 -7.55 -13.57 -9.06
C MET A 1 -6.76 -13.33 -7.77
N THR A 2 -7.04 -12.25 -7.03
CA THR A 2 -6.36 -11.92 -5.76
C THR A 2 -7.31 -12.05 -4.58
N ALA A 3 -6.81 -12.48 -3.41
CA ALA A 3 -7.59 -12.61 -2.17
C ALA A 3 -8.14 -11.25 -1.65
N ALA A 4 -7.62 -10.14 -2.18
CA ALA A 4 -8.05 -8.78 -1.87
C ALA A 4 -8.97 -8.15 -2.93
N ALA A 5 -9.44 -8.91 -3.93
CA ALA A 5 -10.17 -8.37 -5.08
C ALA A 5 -11.56 -7.79 -4.75
N GLY A 6 -12.05 -7.97 -3.52
CA GLY A 6 -13.34 -7.47 -3.08
C GLY A 6 -13.37 -5.95 -2.87
N ARG A 7 -14.56 -5.45 -2.49
CA ARG A 7 -14.84 -4.02 -2.24
C ARG A 7 -13.86 -3.34 -1.28
N THR A 8 -13.31 -4.09 -0.32
CA THR A 8 -12.48 -3.53 0.75
C THR A 8 -11.01 -3.45 0.38
N GLY A 9 -10.59 -4.03 -0.75
CA GLY A 9 -9.21 -3.92 -1.25
C GLY A 9 -8.14 -4.43 -0.30
N GLY A 10 -8.48 -5.38 0.59
CA GLY A 10 -7.53 -6.00 1.51
C GLY A 10 -7.31 -5.27 2.84
N GLU A 11 -8.23 -4.41 3.28
CA GLU A 11 -8.12 -3.67 4.56
C GLU A 11 -7.78 -4.58 5.76
N THR A 12 -8.44 -5.72 5.89
CA THR A 12 -8.19 -6.68 6.97
C THR A 12 -6.81 -7.30 6.86
N ALA A 13 -6.36 -7.60 5.65
CA ALA A 13 -5.03 -8.16 5.41
C ALA A 13 -3.94 -7.15 5.82
N GLN A 14 -4.13 -5.86 5.51
CA GLN A 14 -3.21 -4.80 5.92
C GLN A 14 -3.13 -4.64 7.44
N TYR A 15 -4.28 -4.66 8.12
CA TYR A 15 -4.34 -4.59 9.58
C TYR A 15 -3.65 -5.79 10.24
N MET A 16 -3.97 -7.01 9.77
CA MET A 16 -3.37 -8.24 10.27
C MET A 16 -1.86 -8.27 10.04
N LEU A 17 -1.40 -7.89 8.83
CA LEU A 17 0.02 -7.80 8.53
C LEU A 17 0.75 -6.91 9.55
N ARG A 18 0.24 -5.70 9.79
CA ARG A 18 0.82 -4.76 10.77
C ARG A 18 0.89 -5.35 12.17
N SER A 19 -0.19 -6.00 12.61
CA SER A 19 -0.21 -6.68 13.91
C SER A 19 0.84 -7.80 13.98
N CYS A 20 0.91 -8.67 12.96
CA CYS A 20 1.85 -9.77 12.90
C CYS A 20 3.31 -9.32 12.84
N ILE A 21 3.62 -8.21 12.16
CA ILE A 21 5.00 -7.74 12.04
C ILE A 21 5.46 -6.90 13.23
N THR A 22 4.56 -6.31 14.02
CA THR A 22 4.90 -5.43 15.15
C THR A 22 5.91 -6.04 16.13
N PRO A 23 5.82 -7.32 16.54
CA PRO A 23 6.77 -7.94 17.46
C PRO A 23 8.21 -8.05 16.93
N PHE A 24 8.40 -7.94 15.61
CA PHE A 24 9.72 -8.03 14.98
C PHE A 24 10.45 -6.68 14.90
N GLY A 25 9.91 -5.64 15.53
CA GLY A 25 10.50 -4.30 15.57
C GLY A 25 10.67 -3.60 14.21
N PRO A 26 9.74 -3.71 13.24
CA PRO A 26 9.87 -3.02 11.97
C PRO A 26 9.72 -1.50 12.14
N ARG A 27 10.42 -0.71 11.31
CA ARG A 27 10.12 0.71 11.13
C ARG A 27 8.94 0.85 10.18
N LEU A 28 7.76 1.03 10.75
CA LEU A 28 6.51 1.08 9.99
C LEU A 28 6.13 2.52 9.63
N ILE A 29 5.77 2.75 8.36
CA ILE A 29 5.14 4.01 7.94
C ILE A 29 3.68 4.00 8.42
N THR A 30 3.33 4.95 9.29
CA THR A 30 2.02 5.04 9.93
C THR A 30 1.01 5.91 9.18
N THR A 31 1.27 6.24 7.92
CA THR A 31 0.32 6.94 7.05
C THR A 31 -0.79 5.99 6.54
N SER A 32 -1.80 6.56 5.88
CA SER A 32 -2.93 5.83 5.31
C SER A 32 -2.48 4.64 4.45
N VAL A 33 -3.08 3.48 4.70
CA VAL A 33 -2.86 2.28 3.89
C VAL A 33 -3.54 2.42 2.53
N VAL A 34 -2.91 1.88 1.50
CA VAL A 34 -3.53 1.72 0.18
C VAL A 34 -4.26 0.38 0.15
N CYS A 35 -5.58 0.43 -0.02
CA CYS A 35 -6.45 -0.72 -0.18
C CYS A 35 -7.10 -0.66 -1.57
N LEU A 36 -6.63 -1.52 -2.49
CA LEU A 36 -7.04 -1.50 -3.89
C LEU A 36 -8.33 -2.30 -4.10
N ALA A 37 -9.48 -1.63 -3.99
CA ALA A 37 -10.78 -2.24 -4.25
C ALA A 37 -10.94 -2.60 -5.73
N GLN A 38 -11.62 -3.72 -6.02
CA GLN A 38 -11.86 -4.18 -7.40
C GLN A 38 -10.58 -4.20 -8.24
N ALA A 39 -9.48 -4.70 -7.68
CA ALA A 39 -8.15 -4.62 -8.28
C ALA A 39 -8.05 -5.09 -9.75
N SER A 40 -8.97 -5.92 -10.24
CA SER A 40 -8.99 -6.34 -11.65
C SER A 40 -9.37 -5.23 -12.63
N ASP A 41 -10.09 -4.20 -12.17
CA ASP A 41 -10.54 -3.06 -12.99
C ASP A 41 -9.55 -1.88 -12.93
N GLU A 42 -8.52 -1.98 -12.08
CA GLU A 42 -7.62 -0.88 -11.74
C GLU A 42 -6.30 -0.91 -12.53
N PHE A 43 -6.10 -1.93 -13.39
CA PHE A 43 -4.93 -2.04 -14.25
C PHE A 43 -5.32 -2.10 -15.73
N ASP A 44 -4.52 -1.46 -16.59
CA ASP A 44 -4.68 -1.53 -18.05
C ASP A 44 -4.03 -2.78 -18.64
N GLU A 45 -4.09 -2.91 -19.97
CA GLU A 45 -3.49 -4.01 -20.73
C GLU A 45 -1.96 -4.09 -20.62
N ASN A 46 -1.30 -3.04 -20.12
CA ASN A 46 0.15 -2.97 -19.90
C ASN A 46 0.52 -3.15 -18.42
N ASP A 47 -0.41 -3.67 -17.60
CA ASP A 47 -0.28 -3.82 -16.15
C ASP A 47 0.01 -2.49 -15.41
N GLN A 48 -0.44 -1.36 -15.96
CA GLN A 48 -0.31 -0.04 -15.34
C GLN A 48 -1.56 0.33 -14.57
N LEU A 49 -1.37 0.93 -13.39
CA LEU A 49 -2.47 1.44 -12.57
C LEU A 49 -3.16 2.61 -13.28
N VAL A 50 -4.47 2.55 -13.47
CA VAL A 50 -5.22 3.56 -14.27
C VAL A 50 -5.85 4.67 -13.44
N SER A 51 -6.06 4.43 -12.15
CA SER A 51 -6.83 5.31 -11.29
C SER A 51 -5.95 6.35 -10.60
N ASP A 52 -6.14 7.61 -10.95
CA ASP A 52 -5.44 8.77 -10.37
C ASP A 52 -5.47 8.78 -8.84
N ARG A 53 -6.57 8.33 -8.24
CA ARG A 53 -6.71 8.22 -6.79
C ARG A 53 -5.70 7.25 -6.19
N TYR A 54 -5.58 6.04 -6.77
CA TYR A 54 -4.66 5.04 -6.27
C TYR A 54 -3.21 5.39 -6.62
N ILE A 55 -2.97 5.97 -7.80
CA ILE A 55 -1.65 6.52 -8.17
C ILE A 55 -1.20 7.55 -7.14
N THR A 56 -2.06 8.50 -6.79
CA THR A 56 -1.76 9.53 -5.78
C THR A 56 -1.45 8.90 -4.43
N SER A 57 -2.30 7.97 -3.98
CA SER A 57 -2.15 7.32 -2.67
C SER A 57 -0.85 6.51 -2.56
N VAL A 58 -0.50 5.74 -3.59
CA VAL A 58 0.77 4.98 -3.64
C VAL A 58 1.96 5.93 -3.75
N SER A 59 1.85 7.00 -4.54
CA SER A 59 2.92 8.01 -4.68
C SER A 59 3.25 8.66 -3.34
N SER A 60 2.25 9.11 -2.58
CA SER A 60 2.46 9.67 -1.25
C SER A 60 3.08 8.66 -0.27
N LEU A 61 2.69 7.38 -0.34
CA LEU A 61 3.30 6.34 0.48
C LEU A 61 4.79 6.13 0.13
N MET A 62 5.12 6.15 -1.16
CA MET A 62 6.51 6.01 -1.63
C MET A 62 7.36 7.24 -1.32
N GLU A 63 6.79 8.44 -1.31
CA GLU A 63 7.44 9.65 -0.81
C GLU A 63 7.77 9.54 0.67
N ALA A 64 6.80 9.12 1.50
CA ALA A 64 7.03 8.88 2.92
C ALA A 64 8.13 7.83 3.14
N LEU A 65 8.13 6.75 2.36
CA LEU A 65 9.18 5.73 2.41
C LEU A 65 10.56 6.29 2.05
N ARG A 66 10.67 7.06 0.97
CA ARG A 66 11.93 7.70 0.57
C ARG A 66 12.44 8.66 1.64
N SER A 67 11.55 9.44 2.25
CA SER A 67 11.90 10.33 3.36
C SER A 67 12.45 9.54 4.56
N GLU A 68 11.75 8.50 5.00
CA GLU A 68 12.17 7.65 6.12
C GLU A 68 13.52 6.95 5.90
N ILE A 69 13.81 6.55 4.67
CA ILE A 69 15.10 5.94 4.29
C ILE A 69 16.19 7.00 4.25
N SER A 70 15.92 8.19 3.69
CA SER A 70 16.90 9.29 3.60
C SER A 70 17.35 9.79 4.97
N LEU A 71 16.46 9.83 5.97
CA LEU A 71 16.79 10.17 7.36
C LEU A 71 17.78 9.19 8.01
N LYS A 72 17.86 7.95 7.50
CA LYS A 72 18.83 6.94 7.98
C LYS A 72 20.20 7.07 7.33
N GLY A 73 20.28 7.76 6.18
CA GLY A 73 21.51 7.96 5.42
C GLY A 73 22.30 9.20 5.80
N ALA A 74 21.82 9.98 6.78
CA ALA A 74 22.45 11.20 7.32
C ALA A 74 23.08 10.96 8.69
#